data_AF-A0A9X2SST4-F1
#
_entry.id   AF-A0A9X2SST4-F1
#
_cell.length_a   1.000
_cell.length_b   1.000
_cell.length_c   1.000
_cell.angle_alpha   90.00
_cell.angle_beta   90.00
_cell.angle_gamma   90.00
#
_symmetry.space_group_name_H-M   'P 1'
#
loop_
_entity.id
_entity.type
_entity.pdbx_description
1 polymer ?
#
loop_
_entity_poly.entity_id
_entity_poly.type
_entity_poly.pdbx_seq_one_letter_code
_entity_poly.pdbx_strand_id
1 'polypeptide(L)'
;MKITLKEQIKILQEDGKLPKFSNKKRDFQIVTDENIKKGSIIYIPMINDDGFVVKGNYKSSDKWIVVMGISKDDCIVGSLLVNTKPNTFFKELGDIQFPLLKKDYSFWDYKSWLDCSKLFRIPRLRILQYGGYCGCITDSDWELIWETVKNTDFISDSDKEFFGIL
;
A
#
# COMPACT_ATOMS: atom_id res chain seq x y z
N MET A 1 -29.98 11.64 -18.26
CA MET A 1 -28.74 12.42 -18.03
C MET A 1 -27.79 11.55 -17.22
N LYS A 2 -26.58 11.24 -17.69
CA LYS A 2 -25.62 10.43 -16.91
C LYS A 2 -24.97 11.34 -15.86
N ILE A 3 -25.16 11.01 -14.58
CA ILE A 3 -24.41 11.64 -13.48
C ILE A 3 -22.92 11.42 -13.68
N THR A 4 -22.14 12.48 -13.52
CA THR A 4 -20.70 12.45 -13.63
C THR A 4 -20.09 11.58 -12.54
N LEU A 5 -18.90 11.02 -12.78
CA LEU A 5 -18.19 10.22 -11.78
C LEU A 5 -17.98 11.00 -10.47
N LYS A 6 -17.75 12.32 -10.56
CA LYS A 6 -17.59 13.22 -9.40
C LYS A 6 -18.86 13.31 -8.55
N GLU A 7 -20.03 13.31 -9.19
CA GLU A 7 -21.32 13.32 -8.49
C GLU A 7 -21.63 11.96 -7.85
N GLN A 8 -21.30 10.85 -8.53
CA GLN A 8 -21.44 9.50 -7.97
C GLN A 8 -20.59 9.32 -6.71
N ILE A 9 -19.34 9.79 -6.73
CA ILE A 9 -18.43 9.76 -5.58
C ILE A 9 -18.99 10.56 -4.41
N LYS A 10 -19.51 11.76 -4.67
CA LYS A 10 -20.10 12.62 -3.64
C LYS A 10 -21.27 11.91 -2.94
N ILE A 11 -22.15 11.29 -3.72
CA ILE A 11 -23.29 10.50 -3.20
C ILE A 11 -22.78 9.36 -2.32
N LEU A 12 -21.78 8.60 -2.77
CA LEU A 12 -21.22 7.50 -1.98
C LEU A 12 -20.54 7.97 -0.67
N GLN A 13 -19.95 9.16 -0.66
CA GLN A 13 -19.38 9.77 0.54
C GLN A 13 -20.44 10.31 1.51
N GLU A 14 -21.55 10.81 0.99
CA GLU A 14 -22.72 11.25 1.76
C GLU A 14 -23.47 10.06 2.38
N ASP A 15 -23.60 8.96 1.62
CA ASP A 15 -24.16 7.68 2.06
C ASP A 15 -23.28 6.93 3.06
N GLY A 16 -22.06 7.42 3.35
CA GLY A 16 -21.09 6.76 4.22
C GLY A 16 -20.47 5.48 3.65
N LYS A 17 -20.73 5.16 2.37
CA LYS A 17 -20.14 4.04 1.63
C LYS A 17 -18.69 4.31 1.21
N LEU A 18 -18.29 5.58 1.17
CA LEU A 18 -16.90 6.01 0.97
C LEU A 18 -16.46 6.98 2.10
N PRO A 19 -15.23 6.86 2.64
CA PRO A 19 -14.72 7.80 3.63
C PRO A 19 -14.55 9.22 3.04
N LYS A 20 -14.61 10.24 3.92
CA LYS A 20 -14.08 11.58 3.64
C LYS A 20 -12.61 11.61 4.05
N PHE A 21 -11.70 11.74 3.09
CA PHE A 21 -10.26 11.68 3.32
C PHE A 21 -9.71 13.05 3.76
N SER A 22 -8.68 13.04 4.61
CA SER A 22 -8.11 14.26 5.21
C SER A 22 -7.34 15.10 4.18
N ASN A 23 -7.54 16.41 4.19
CA ASN A 23 -6.88 17.39 3.31
C ASN A 23 -5.44 17.74 3.72
N LYS A 24 -4.75 16.93 4.54
CA LYS A 24 -3.33 17.18 4.86
C LYS A 24 -2.48 16.82 3.63
N LYS A 25 -2.44 17.73 2.66
CA LYS A 25 -1.74 17.59 1.38
C LYS A 25 -0.25 17.34 1.61
N ARG A 26 0.18 16.09 1.50
CA ARG A 26 1.43 15.82 0.80
C ARG A 26 1.10 15.92 -0.69
N ASP A 27 1.78 16.79 -1.41
CA ASP A 27 1.47 17.13 -2.81
C ASP A 27 2.05 16.04 -3.73
N PHE A 28 1.45 14.86 -3.69
CA PHE A 28 1.79 13.77 -4.59
C PHE A 28 0.95 13.85 -5.85
N GLN A 29 1.51 13.40 -6.97
CA GLN A 29 0.77 13.24 -8.21
C GLN A 29 -0.35 12.21 -8.00
N ILE A 30 -1.53 12.48 -8.57
CA ILE A 30 -2.64 11.49 -8.58
C ILE A 30 -2.16 10.26 -9.34
N VAL A 31 -2.39 9.08 -8.78
CA VAL A 31 -2.05 7.80 -9.43
C VAL A 31 -2.86 7.63 -10.71
N THR A 32 -2.17 7.33 -11.82
CA THR A 32 -2.77 6.89 -13.08
C THR A 32 -2.57 5.39 -13.29
N ASP A 33 -3.26 4.80 -14.26
CA ASP A 33 -3.08 3.38 -14.59
C ASP A 33 -1.63 3.03 -14.95
N GLU A 34 -0.90 3.93 -15.59
CA GLU A 34 0.52 3.78 -15.94
C GLU A 34 1.44 3.70 -14.71
N ASN A 35 1.01 4.31 -13.60
CA ASN A 35 1.74 4.26 -12.35
C ASN A 35 1.50 2.94 -11.59
N ILE A 36 0.46 2.17 -11.91
CA ILE A 36 0.12 0.94 -11.20
C ILE A 36 0.91 -0.22 -11.80
N LYS A 37 2.09 -0.48 -11.24
CA LYS A 37 2.98 -1.58 -11.60
C LYS A 37 3.73 -2.09 -10.37
N LYS A 38 4.26 -3.31 -10.45
CA LYS A 38 5.11 -3.88 -9.39
C LYS A 38 6.24 -2.91 -9.04
N GLY A 39 6.51 -2.74 -7.75
CA GLY A 39 7.49 -1.81 -7.21
C GLY A 39 6.99 -0.37 -7.03
N SER A 40 5.85 0.02 -7.60
CA SER A 40 5.32 1.38 -7.40
C SER A 40 5.03 1.67 -5.94
N ILE A 41 5.34 2.88 -5.50
CA ILE A 41 5.13 3.35 -4.13
C ILE A 41 3.95 4.32 -4.14
N ILE A 42 2.93 4.00 -3.35
CA ILE A 42 1.68 4.74 -3.32
C ILE A 42 1.36 5.13 -1.88
N TYR A 43 1.11 6.42 -1.66
CA TYR A 43 0.54 6.93 -0.42
C TYR A 43 -0.98 6.83 -0.51
N ILE A 44 -1.60 6.10 0.42
CA ILE A 44 -3.05 5.87 0.42
C ILE A 44 -3.62 5.82 1.84
N PRO A 45 -4.81 6.38 2.08
CA PRO A 45 -5.58 6.11 3.28
C PRO A 45 -6.09 4.66 3.32
N MET A 46 -5.56 3.87 4.25
CA MET A 46 -5.99 2.48 4.51
C MET A 46 -7.19 2.45 5.45
N ILE A 47 -8.13 1.54 5.21
CA ILE A 47 -9.31 1.30 6.05
C ILE A 47 -9.41 -0.18 6.47
N ASN A 48 -10.37 -0.48 7.36
CA ASN A 48 -10.64 -1.85 7.81
C ASN A 48 -10.97 -2.82 6.66
N ASP A 49 -11.73 -2.37 5.66
CA ASP A 49 -12.10 -3.19 4.49
C ASP A 49 -10.88 -3.55 3.61
N ASP A 50 -9.77 -2.81 3.71
CA ASP A 50 -8.51 -3.16 3.03
C ASP A 50 -7.74 -4.26 3.78
N GLY A 51 -8.28 -4.79 4.88
CA GLY A 51 -7.63 -5.75 5.78
C GLY A 51 -6.66 -5.11 6.79
N PHE A 52 -6.70 -3.79 6.93
CA PHE A 52 -5.86 -3.00 7.83
C PHE A 52 -6.62 -2.55 9.08
N VAL A 53 -6.09 -2.84 10.27
CA VAL A 53 -6.72 -2.42 11.53
C VAL A 53 -6.42 -0.94 11.80
N VAL A 54 -7.42 -0.08 11.61
CA VAL A 54 -7.34 1.33 12.00
C VAL A 54 -7.49 1.45 13.51
N LYS A 55 -6.50 2.02 14.19
CA LYS A 55 -6.52 2.20 15.66
C LYS A 55 -7.32 3.44 16.07
N GLY A 56 -8.04 3.35 17.18
CA GLY A 56 -8.81 4.46 17.76
C GLY A 56 -10.12 4.75 17.01
N ASN A 57 -10.65 5.96 17.16
CA ASN A 57 -11.94 6.36 16.57
C ASN A 57 -11.80 6.93 15.14
N TYR A 58 -10.72 6.59 14.43
CA TYR A 58 -10.46 7.08 13.07
C TYR A 58 -11.07 6.13 12.03
N LYS A 59 -11.52 6.69 10.89
CA LYS A 59 -12.07 5.90 9.76
C LYS A 59 -11.00 5.32 8.85
N SER A 60 -9.81 5.94 8.83
CA SER A 60 -8.69 5.53 7.99
C SER A 60 -7.37 5.88 8.66
N SER A 61 -6.28 5.28 8.18
CA SER A 61 -4.92 5.69 8.52
C SER A 61 -4.09 5.75 7.26
N ASP A 62 -3.48 6.91 7.00
CA ASP A 62 -2.63 7.06 5.83
C ASP A 62 -1.36 6.20 5.96
N LYS A 63 -1.02 5.51 4.88
CA LYS A 63 0.12 4.61 4.78
C LYS A 63 0.77 4.76 3.42
N TRP A 64 2.04 4.40 3.35
CA TRP A 64 2.67 4.07 2.09
C TRP A 64 2.55 2.57 1.87
N ILE A 65 2.35 2.18 0.63
CA ILE A 65 2.43 0.81 0.18
C ILE A 65 3.42 0.67 -0.97
N VAL A 66 4.05 -0.50 -1.09
CA VAL A 66 4.68 -0.96 -2.32
C VAL A 66 3.70 -1.90 -3.03
N VAL A 67 3.45 -1.64 -4.30
CA VAL A 67 2.66 -2.53 -5.16
C VAL A 67 3.46 -3.81 -5.41
N MET A 68 2.97 -4.92 -4.87
CA MET A 68 3.55 -6.26 -5.05
C MET A 68 2.98 -6.96 -6.28
N GLY A 69 1.75 -6.63 -6.66
CA GLY A 69 1.08 -7.24 -7.78
C GLY A 69 -0.34 -6.72 -7.97
N ILE A 70 -1.03 -7.33 -8.91
CA ILE A 70 -2.44 -7.10 -9.21
C ILE A 70 -3.12 -8.46 -9.17
N SER A 71 -4.12 -8.63 -8.32
CA SER A 71 -4.87 -9.90 -8.24
C SER A 71 -5.81 -10.05 -9.43
N LYS A 72 -6.32 -11.27 -9.63
CA LYS A 72 -7.23 -11.61 -10.74
C LYS A 72 -8.54 -10.79 -10.74
N ASP A 73 -8.95 -10.27 -9.58
CA ASP A 73 -10.14 -9.45 -9.40
C ASP A 73 -9.84 -7.94 -9.36
N ASP A 74 -8.74 -7.51 -10.00
CA ASP A 74 -8.35 -6.11 -10.16
C ASP A 74 -8.16 -5.34 -8.84
N CYS A 75 -7.68 -6.05 -7.81
CA CYS A 75 -7.17 -5.41 -6.60
C CYS A 75 -5.65 -5.27 -6.68
N ILE A 76 -5.17 -4.15 -6.16
CA ILE A 76 -3.74 -3.93 -5.93
C ILE A 76 -3.35 -4.70 -4.68
N VAL A 77 -2.33 -5.55 -4.83
CA VAL A 77 -1.71 -6.25 -3.71
C VAL A 77 -0.57 -5.37 -3.23
N GLY A 78 -0.66 -4.85 -2.00
CA GLY A 78 0.31 -3.94 -1.43
C GLY A 78 0.97 -4.49 -0.17
N SER A 79 2.28 -4.31 -0.02
CA SER A 79 2.98 -4.43 1.28
C SER A 79 3.03 -3.05 1.94
N LEU A 80 2.82 -2.98 3.26
CA LEU A 80 2.87 -1.72 4.00
C LEU A 80 4.30 -1.30 4.30
N LEU A 81 4.56 0.00 4.21
CA LEU A 81 5.74 0.58 4.84
C LEU A 81 5.41 0.97 6.28
N VAL A 82 6.19 0.44 7.21
CA VAL A 82 6.17 0.73 8.64
C VAL A 82 7.24 1.76 8.97
N ASN A 83 6.87 2.76 9.77
CA ASN A 83 7.77 3.86 10.10
C ASN A 83 8.49 3.69 11.45
N THR A 84 9.72 4.20 11.44
CA THR A 84 10.72 4.48 12.49
C THR A 84 11.62 3.37 13.00
N LYS A 85 11.18 2.12 13.23
CA LYS A 85 12.06 1.02 13.66
C LYS A 85 11.51 -0.35 13.25
N PRO A 86 12.37 -1.34 12.99
CA PRO A 86 11.92 -2.70 12.77
C PRO A 86 11.42 -3.31 14.08
N ASN A 87 10.68 -4.42 13.99
CA ASN A 87 10.25 -5.17 15.17
C ASN A 87 11.47 -5.81 15.85
N THR A 88 11.83 -5.32 17.04
CA THR A 88 12.94 -5.87 17.83
C THR A 88 12.48 -6.90 18.87
N PHE A 89 11.18 -7.08 19.06
CA PHE A 89 10.63 -8.03 20.03
C PHE A 89 10.49 -9.43 19.44
N PHE A 90 10.02 -9.52 18.20
CA PHE A 90 9.93 -10.78 17.44
C PHE A 90 10.97 -10.76 16.32
N LYS A 91 12.10 -11.45 16.53
CA LYS A 91 13.24 -11.43 15.60
C LYS A 91 12.85 -11.85 14.19
N GLU A 92 12.10 -12.94 14.04
CA GLU A 92 11.65 -13.45 12.73
C GLU A 92 10.84 -12.40 11.95
N LEU A 93 9.98 -11.64 12.65
CA LEU A 93 9.21 -10.55 12.05
C LEU A 93 10.09 -9.34 11.72
N GLY A 94 11.11 -9.05 12.54
CA GLY A 94 12.11 -8.02 12.26
C GLY A 94 13.01 -8.36 11.07
N ASP A 95 13.37 -9.63 10.89
CA ASP A 95 14.25 -10.11 9.82
C ASP A 95 13.61 -9.98 8.42
N ILE A 96 12.27 -9.95 8.36
CA ILE A 96 11.50 -9.74 7.12
C ILE A 96 11.01 -8.29 6.96
N GLN A 97 11.56 -7.35 7.72
CA GLN A 97 11.31 -5.93 7.54
C GLN A 97 12.46 -5.29 6.77
N PHE A 98 12.23 -5.01 5.49
CA PHE A 98 13.26 -4.55 4.57
C PHE A 98 13.56 -3.04 4.75
N PRO A 99 14.80 -2.63 5.05
CA PRO A 99 15.12 -1.22 5.26
C PRO A 99 15.14 -0.43 3.95
N LEU A 100 14.43 0.69 3.91
CA LEU A 100 14.45 1.65 2.80
C LEU A 100 15.23 2.90 3.19
N LEU A 101 16.31 3.17 2.44
CA LEU A 101 17.23 4.26 2.74
C LEU A 101 16.78 5.56 2.07
N LYS A 102 16.75 6.66 2.84
CA LYS A 102 16.36 8.00 2.36
C LYS A 102 17.11 8.46 1.11
N LYS A 103 18.40 8.10 0.97
CA LYS A 103 19.22 8.49 -0.18
C LYS A 103 18.66 7.98 -1.51
N ASP A 104 17.97 6.83 -1.48
CA ASP A 104 17.45 6.16 -2.67
C ASP A 104 15.99 6.59 -2.95
N TYR A 105 15.35 7.24 -1.98
CA TYR A 105 13.92 7.57 -1.99
C TYR A 105 13.69 8.98 -1.38
N SER A 106 13.74 10.02 -2.21
CA SER A 106 13.81 11.43 -1.77
C SER A 106 12.57 11.95 -1.04
N PHE A 107 11.43 11.25 -1.11
CA PHE A 107 10.17 11.62 -0.48
C PHE A 107 10.06 11.24 1.01
N TRP A 108 11.12 10.65 1.60
CA TRP A 108 11.18 10.34 3.03
C TRP A 108 11.89 11.38 3.86
N ASP A 109 11.34 11.63 5.04
CA ASP A 109 12.01 12.43 6.07
C ASP A 109 12.96 11.58 6.94
N TYR A 110 12.76 10.26 7.01
CA TYR A 110 13.41 9.33 7.93
C TYR A 110 13.65 7.95 7.31
N LYS A 111 14.39 7.08 8.01
CA LYS A 111 14.54 5.66 7.65
C LYS A 111 13.20 4.94 7.87
N SER A 112 12.78 4.16 6.88
CA SER A 112 11.54 3.38 6.91
C SER A 112 11.83 1.91 6.64
N TRP A 113 10.92 1.03 7.03
CA TRP A 113 11.03 -0.41 6.81
C TRP A 113 9.77 -0.90 6.09
N LEU A 114 9.95 -1.63 4.99
CA LEU A 114 8.86 -2.32 4.31
C LEU A 114 8.54 -3.61 5.08
N ASP A 115 7.27 -3.82 5.39
CA ASP A 115 6.79 -5.01 6.09
C ASP A 115 6.47 -6.14 5.11
N CYS A 116 7.41 -7.06 4.93
CA CYS A 116 7.23 -8.22 4.05
C CYS A 116 6.44 -9.36 4.71
N SER A 117 5.90 -9.17 5.93
CA SER A 117 5.13 -10.21 6.64
C SER A 117 3.66 -10.26 6.26
N LYS A 118 3.12 -9.20 5.65
CA LYS A 118 1.70 -9.10 5.35
C LYS A 118 1.44 -8.30 4.08
N LEU A 119 0.49 -8.81 3.30
CA LEU A 119 -0.01 -8.16 2.10
C LEU A 119 -1.46 -7.73 2.30
N PHE A 120 -1.81 -6.63 1.64
CA PHE A 120 -3.12 -5.99 1.69
C PHE A 120 -3.71 -5.96 0.30
N ARG A 121 -5.03 -6.11 0.22
CA ARG A 121 -5.78 -6.07 -1.03
C ARG A 121 -6.57 -4.79 -1.06
N ILE A 122 -6.27 -3.94 -2.03
CA ILE A 122 -6.90 -2.64 -2.14
C ILE A 122 -7.52 -2.54 -3.53
N PRO A 123 -8.85 -2.32 -3.66
CA PRO A 123 -9.47 -2.14 -4.96
C PRO A 123 -8.76 -1.10 -5.82
N ARG A 124 -8.48 -1.40 -7.09
CA ARG A 124 -7.80 -0.47 -8.02
C ARG A 124 -8.45 0.90 -8.05
N LEU A 125 -9.78 0.94 -8.04
CA LEU A 125 -10.55 2.19 -8.02
C LEU A 125 -10.16 3.11 -6.86
N ARG A 126 -9.89 2.56 -5.66
CA ARG A 126 -9.45 3.35 -4.52
C ARG A 126 -8.05 3.93 -4.71
N ILE A 127 -7.16 3.16 -5.34
CA ILE A 127 -5.80 3.59 -5.65
C ILE A 127 -5.83 4.76 -6.63
N LEU A 128 -6.63 4.65 -7.71
CA LEU A 128 -6.80 5.74 -8.68
C LEU A 128 -7.47 6.98 -8.07
N GLN A 129 -8.37 6.79 -7.10
CA GLN A 129 -9.16 7.88 -6.53
C GLN A 129 -8.45 8.63 -5.38
N TYR A 130 -7.70 7.90 -4.55
CA TYR A 130 -7.16 8.41 -3.29
C TYR A 130 -5.64 8.21 -3.15
N GLY A 131 -5.02 7.51 -4.10
CA GLY A 131 -3.59 7.27 -4.11
C GLY A 131 -2.82 8.51 -4.56
N GLY A 132 -1.74 8.79 -3.85
CA GLY A 132 -0.65 9.67 -4.29
C GLY A 132 0.54 8.84 -4.75
N TYR A 133 0.97 9.01 -6.00
CA TYR A 133 2.16 8.36 -6.53
C TYR A 133 3.42 8.97 -5.92
N CYS A 134 4.30 8.14 -5.37
CA CYS A 134 5.52 8.56 -4.69
C CYS A 134 6.81 8.16 -5.42
N GLY A 135 6.73 7.29 -6.44
CA GLY A 135 7.90 6.75 -7.14
C GLY A 135 7.86 5.24 -7.24
N CYS A 136 9.01 4.61 -7.39
CA CYS A 136 9.16 3.17 -7.54
C CYS A 136 10.34 2.69 -6.70
N ILE A 137 10.22 1.48 -6.15
CA ILE A 137 11.34 0.72 -5.57
C ILE A 137 12.41 0.54 -6.64
N THR A 138 13.69 0.65 -6.24
CA THR A 138 14.82 0.41 -7.15
C THR A 138 14.87 -1.06 -7.55
N ASP A 139 15.40 -1.38 -8.73
CA ASP A 139 15.46 -2.77 -9.20
C ASP A 139 16.25 -3.67 -8.22
N SER A 140 17.35 -3.16 -7.65
CA SER A 140 18.16 -3.88 -6.67
C SER A 140 17.40 -4.19 -5.37
N ASP A 141 16.64 -3.23 -4.84
CA ASP A 141 15.82 -3.46 -3.65
C ASP A 141 14.64 -4.38 -3.97
N TRP A 142 14.07 -4.26 -5.18
CA TRP A 142 12.93 -5.05 -5.61
C TRP A 142 13.24 -6.54 -5.62
N GLU A 143 14.40 -6.95 -6.14
CA GLU A 143 14.82 -8.36 -6.14
C GLU A 143 14.87 -8.93 -4.72
N LEU A 144 15.46 -8.18 -3.78
CA LEU A 144 15.58 -8.60 -2.37
C LEU A 144 14.22 -8.66 -1.67
N ILE A 145 13.36 -7.66 -1.89
CA ILE A 145 12.01 -7.61 -1.34
C ILE A 145 11.18 -8.76 -1.89
N TRP A 146 11.25 -9.01 -3.20
CA TRP A 146 10.50 -10.08 -3.85
C TRP A 146 10.88 -11.46 -3.32
N GLU A 147 12.18 -11.74 -3.21
CA GLU A 147 12.67 -12.99 -2.61
C GLU A 147 12.27 -13.12 -1.14
N THR A 148 12.30 -12.02 -0.37
CA THR A 148 11.84 -12.05 1.04
C THR A 148 10.36 -12.41 1.14
N VAL A 149 9.51 -11.79 0.32
CA VAL A 149 8.06 -12.06 0.30
C VAL A 149 7.73 -13.46 -0.22
N LYS A 150 8.50 -13.97 -1.17
CA LYS A 150 8.32 -15.32 -1.70
C LYS A 150 8.66 -16.40 -0.67
N ASN A 151 9.74 -16.20 0.08
CA ASN A 151 10.30 -17.21 0.99
C ASN A 151 9.83 -17.09 2.44
N THR A 152 9.07 -16.05 2.81
CA THR A 152 8.55 -15.90 4.18
C THR A 152 7.39 -16.84 4.47
N ASP A 153 7.37 -17.42 5.68
CA ASP A 153 6.26 -18.24 6.18
C ASP A 153 5.13 -17.41 6.80
N PHE A 154 5.31 -16.09 6.92
CA PHE A 154 4.29 -15.18 7.46
C PHE A 154 3.13 -14.93 6.49
N ILE A 155 3.33 -15.22 5.21
CA ILE A 155 2.31 -15.18 4.16
C ILE A 155 2.10 -16.61 3.69
N SER A 156 0.86 -17.08 3.70
CA SER A 156 0.54 -18.44 3.27
C SER A 156 0.83 -18.64 1.78
N ASP A 157 1.19 -19.85 1.37
CA ASP A 157 1.40 -20.15 -0.05
C ASP A 157 0.13 -19.93 -0.88
N SER A 158 -1.05 -20.23 -0.31
CA SER A 158 -2.34 -19.91 -0.95
C SER A 158 -2.50 -18.41 -1.21
N ASP A 159 -2.08 -17.55 -0.28
CA ASP A 159 -2.14 -16.10 -0.49
C ASP A 159 -1.12 -15.68 -1.56
N LYS A 160 0.10 -16.23 -1.53
CA LYS A 160 1.13 -15.93 -2.54
C LYS A 160 0.67 -16.33 -3.95
N GLU A 161 0.06 -17.50 -4.11
CA GLU A 161 -0.54 -17.95 -5.38
C GLU A 161 -1.68 -17.02 -5.81
N PHE A 162 -2.57 -16.67 -4.88
CA PHE A 162 -3.68 -15.75 -5.16
C PHE A 162 -3.19 -14.37 -5.62
N PHE A 163 -2.03 -13.92 -5.11
CA PHE A 163 -1.37 -12.68 -5.49
C PHE A 163 -0.44 -12.77 -6.71
N GLY A 164 -0.23 -13.97 -7.26
CA GLY A 164 0.69 -14.19 -8.39
C GLY A 164 2.16 -13.97 -8.03
N ILE A 165 2.55 -14.39 -6.83
CA ILE A 165 3.93 -14.37 -6.31
C ILE A 165 4.59 -15.75 -6.50
N LEU A 166 3.83 -16.82 -6.25
CA LEU A 166 4.14 -18.21 -6.60
C LEU A 166 3.32 -18.61 -7.83
#